data_AF-A0A2H9YW91-F1
#
_entry.id   AF-A0A2H9YW91-F1
#
_cell.length_a   1.000
_cell.length_b   1.000
_cell.length_c   1.000
_cell.angle_alpha   90.00
_cell.angle_beta   90.00
_cell.angle_gamma   90.00
#
_symmetry.space_group_name_H-M   'P 1'
#
loop_
_entity.id
_entity.type
_entity.pdbx_description
1 polymer ?
#
loop_
_entity_poly.entity_id
_entity_poly.type
_entity_poly.pdbx_seq_one_letter_code
_entity_poly.pdbx_strand_id
1 'polypeptide(L)'
;MNQLNSRVDDVEKTAYRGIAIALAAQQQIPNIGAGQFAVFGGVGHYEGESAGALGVASVFADGRTSVSAALGFAGGNEVGGRVGVSYVFGGK
;
A
#
# COMPACT_ATOMS: atom_id res chain seq x y z
N MET A 1 -3.27 36.57 7.16
CA MET A 1 -2.13 35.64 6.99
C MET A 1 -2.36 34.26 7.62
N ASN A 2 -3.31 34.09 8.55
CA ASN A 2 -3.52 32.80 9.22
C ASN A 2 -4.10 31.66 8.35
N GLN A 3 -4.88 31.96 7.31
CA GLN A 3 -5.47 30.91 6.47
C GLN A 3 -4.46 30.20 5.55
N LEU A 4 -3.36 30.86 5.18
CA LEU A 4 -2.30 30.20 4.41
C LEU A 4 -1.52 29.21 5.29
N ASN A 5 -1.19 29.59 6.53
CA ASN A 5 -0.48 28.70 7.45
C ASN A 5 -1.28 27.43 7.77
N SER A 6 -2.59 27.53 7.99
CA SER A 6 -3.42 26.35 8.23
C SER A 6 -3.47 25.41 7.01
N ARG A 7 -3.56 25.96 5.79
CA ARG A 7 -3.57 25.15 4.56
C ARG A 7 -2.25 24.41 4.31
N VAL A 8 -1.13 25.03 4.66
CA VAL A 8 0.19 24.39 4.50
C VAL A 8 0.35 23.23 5.49
N ASP A 9 -0.05 23.41 6.75
CA ASP A 9 -0.03 22.34 7.76
C ASP A 9 -0.92 21.15 7.37
N ASP A 10 -2.11 21.42 6.82
CA ASP A 10 -3.03 20.38 6.35
C ASP A 10 -2.41 19.57 5.18
N VAL A 11 -1.77 20.24 4.23
CA VAL A 11 -1.11 19.57 3.09
C VAL A 11 0.06 18.70 3.55
N GLU A 12 0.84 19.19 4.50
CA GLU A 12 1.98 18.46 5.06
C GLU A 12 1.51 17.18 5.78
N LYS A 13 0.48 17.27 6.63
CA LYS A 13 -0.14 16.10 7.26
C LYS A 13 -0.71 15.12 6.25
N THR A 14 -1.45 15.58 5.24
CA THR A 14 -1.98 14.71 4.18
C THR A 14 -0.85 13.99 3.44
N ALA A 15 0.27 14.67 3.17
CA ALA A 15 1.43 14.06 2.53
C ALA A 15 2.08 12.97 3.42
N TYR A 16 2.31 13.24 4.70
CA TYR A 16 2.87 12.27 5.64
C TYR A 16 1.98 11.04 5.81
N ARG A 17 0.65 11.24 5.88
CA ARG A 17 -0.32 10.15 5.87
C ARG A 17 -0.26 9.31 4.60
N GLY A 18 -0.12 9.94 3.44
CA GLY A 18 0.06 9.23 2.17
C GLY A 18 1.30 8.34 2.16
N ILE A 19 2.42 8.84 2.71
CA ILE A 19 3.65 8.06 2.86
C ILE A 19 3.45 6.90 3.84
N ALA A 20 2.82 7.15 4.98
CA ALA A 20 2.51 6.10 5.95
C ALA A 20 1.63 5.00 5.32
N ILE A 21 0.62 5.37 4.52
CA ILE A 21 -0.23 4.41 3.78
C ILE A 21 0.60 3.61 2.78
N ALA A 22 1.50 4.27 2.04
CA ALA A 22 2.37 3.59 1.09
C ALA A 22 3.27 2.56 1.80
N LEU A 23 3.89 2.95 2.91
CA LEU A 23 4.72 2.06 3.75
C LEU A 23 3.90 0.88 4.30
N ALA A 24 2.68 1.13 4.77
CA ALA A 24 1.78 0.09 5.26
C ALA A 24 1.39 -0.90 4.15
N ALA A 25 1.12 -0.39 2.94
CA ALA A 25 0.67 -1.18 1.80
C ALA A 25 1.81 -1.91 1.09
N GLN A 26 3.05 -1.48 1.27
CA GLN A 26 4.24 -2.03 0.64
C GLN A 26 4.74 -3.27 1.40
N GLN A 27 3.89 -4.29 1.49
CA GLN A 27 4.33 -5.61 1.90
C GLN A 27 4.84 -6.42 0.72
N GLN A 28 5.98 -7.06 0.95
CA GLN A 28 6.52 -8.07 0.06
C GLN A 28 5.53 -9.23 0.01
N ILE A 29 4.96 -9.49 -1.17
CA ILE A 29 4.00 -10.57 -1.37
C ILE A 29 4.74 -11.87 -1.07
N PRO A 30 4.28 -12.69 -0.09
CA PRO A 30 4.91 -13.97 0.22
C PRO A 30 4.90 -14.86 -1.03
N ASN A 31 5.78 -15.86 -1.08
CA ASN A 31 5.90 -16.76 -2.23
C ASN A 31 4.63 -17.62 -2.37
N ILE A 32 3.59 -17.08 -3.02
CA ILE A 32 2.32 -17.75 -3.26
C ILE A 32 2.47 -18.68 -4.47
N GLY A 33 1.96 -19.91 -4.37
CA GLY A 33 2.00 -20.87 -5.46
C GLY A 33 1.05 -20.51 -6.60
N ALA A 34 1.20 -21.16 -7.75
CA ALA A 34 0.34 -20.97 -8.91
C ALA A 34 -1.14 -21.24 -8.56
N GLY A 35 -2.02 -20.29 -8.90
CA GLY A 35 -3.45 -20.35 -8.60
C GLY A 35 -3.83 -20.03 -7.15
N GLN A 36 -2.89 -19.62 -6.31
CA GLN A 36 -3.15 -19.25 -4.93
C GLN A 36 -3.33 -17.73 -4.77
N PHE A 37 -4.16 -17.36 -3.79
CA PHE A 37 -4.31 -15.99 -3.33
C PHE A 37 -3.80 -15.86 -1.89
N ALA A 38 -3.28 -14.69 -1.55
CA ALA A 38 -2.87 -14.31 -0.22
C ALA A 38 -3.52 -12.98 0.15
N VAL A 39 -3.82 -12.82 1.43
CA VAL A 39 -4.16 -11.53 2.02
C VAL A 39 -2.97 -11.06 2.84
N PHE A 40 -2.70 -9.76 2.81
CA PHE A 40 -1.63 -9.15 3.58
C PHE A 40 -2.14 -7.87 4.25
N GLY A 41 -1.50 -7.50 5.35
CA GLY A 41 -1.86 -6.32 6.12
C GLY A 41 -0.65 -5.78 6.87
N GLY A 42 -0.54 -4.47 6.91
CA GLY A 42 0.60 -3.77 7.47
C GLY A 42 0.20 -2.46 8.14
N VAL A 43 1.14 -1.93 8.92
CA VAL A 43 1.06 -0.60 9.50
C VAL A 43 2.32 0.17 9.12
N GLY A 44 2.16 1.45 8.82
CA GLY A 44 3.23 2.37 8.48
C GLY A 44 3.17 3.56 9.42
N HIS A 45 4.33 4.04 9.85
CA HIS A 45 4.46 5.22 10.68
C HIS A 45 5.48 6.16 10.05
N TYR A 46 5.13 7.42 9.86
CA TYR A 46 5.99 8.42 9.24
C TYR A 46 5.68 9.80 9.81
N GLU A 47 6.70 10.50 10.30
CA GLU A 47 6.59 11.88 10.82
C GLU A 47 5.40 12.09 11.78
N GLY A 48 5.20 11.15 12.72
CA GLY A 48 4.11 11.20 13.72
C GLY A 48 2.74 10.71 13.23
N GLU A 49 2.57 10.50 11.93
CA GLU A 49 1.34 9.97 11.35
C GLU A 49 1.43 8.45 11.18
N SER A 50 0.35 7.75 11.54
CA SER A 50 0.25 6.29 11.41
C SER A 50 -0.84 5.92 10.42
N ALA A 51 -0.58 4.87 9.65
CA ALA A 51 -1.53 4.32 8.70
C ALA A 51 -1.57 2.80 8.78
N GLY A 52 -2.72 2.24 8.46
CA GLY A 52 -2.90 0.81 8.24
C GLY A 52 -3.18 0.53 6.78
N ALA A 53 -2.82 -0.64 6.30
CA ALA A 53 -3.20 -1.11 4.98
C ALA A 53 -3.54 -2.59 5.00
N LEU A 54 -4.44 -2.97 4.11
CA LEU A 54 -4.85 -4.33 3.82
C LEU A 54 -4.81 -4.53 2.31
N GLY A 55 -4.33 -5.69 1.89
CA GLY A 55 -4.23 -6.01 0.48
C GLY A 55 -4.39 -7.49 0.20
N VAL A 56 -4.53 -7.77 -1.08
CA VAL A 56 -4.66 -9.09 -1.65
C VAL A 56 -3.64 -9.23 -2.76
N ALA A 57 -3.09 -10.43 -2.89
CA ALA A 57 -2.23 -10.81 -3.97
C ALA A 57 -2.66 -12.17 -4.50
N SER A 58 -2.50 -12.38 -5.80
CA SER A 58 -2.84 -13.65 -6.45
C SER A 58 -1.81 -13.95 -7.51
N VAL A 59 -1.42 -15.22 -7.61
CA VAL A 59 -0.57 -15.73 -8.69
C VAL A 59 -1.47 -16.54 -9.62
N PHE A 60 -1.40 -16.26 -10.91
CA PHE A 60 -2.17 -16.98 -11.90
C PHE A 60 -1.70 -18.44 -12.02
N ALA A 61 -2.49 -19.28 -12.69
CA ALA A 61 -2.19 -20.70 -12.85
C ALA A 61 -0.88 -20.96 -13.64
N ASP A 62 -0.38 -19.97 -14.38
CA ASP A 62 0.90 -20.02 -15.07
C ASP A 62 2.10 -19.94 -14.11
N GLY A 63 1.87 -19.58 -12.83
CA GLY A 63 2.91 -19.44 -11.81
C GLY A 63 3.90 -18.31 -12.06
N ARG A 64 3.71 -17.52 -13.12
CA ARG A 64 4.64 -16.48 -13.59
C ARG A 64 4.02 -15.10 -13.49
N THR A 65 2.72 -15.01 -13.71
CA THR A 65 1.99 -13.76 -13.61
C THR A 65 1.44 -13.63 -12.19
N SER A 66 1.61 -12.47 -11.57
CA SER A 66 0.95 -12.15 -10.30
C SER A 66 0.33 -10.77 -10.34
N VAL A 67 -0.76 -10.62 -9.60
CA VAL A 67 -1.46 -9.35 -9.40
C VAL A 67 -1.61 -9.07 -7.92
N SER A 68 -1.58 -7.79 -7.56
CA SER A 68 -1.88 -7.37 -6.20
C SER A 68 -2.68 -6.09 -6.19
N ALA A 69 -3.50 -5.94 -5.16
CA ALA A 69 -4.21 -4.72 -4.84
C ALA A 69 -4.12 -4.50 -3.33
N ALA A 70 -3.98 -3.25 -2.90
CA ALA A 70 -4.04 -2.91 -1.48
C ALA A 70 -4.75 -1.58 -1.30
N LEU A 71 -5.40 -1.44 -0.16
CA LEU A 71 -6.06 -0.24 0.32
C LEU A 71 -5.51 0.08 1.70
N GLY A 72 -5.23 1.35 1.95
CA GLY A 72 -4.81 1.81 3.26
C GLY A 72 -5.52 3.07 3.68
N PHE A 73 -5.48 3.29 4.99
CA PHE A 73 -6.21 4.31 5.71
C PHE A 73 -5.29 4.94 6.76
N ALA A 74 -5.35 6.26 6.88
CA ALA A 74 -4.62 7.03 7.88
C ALA A 74 -5.60 7.85 8.76
N GLY A 75 -5.10 8.40 9.87
CA GLY A 75 -5.88 8.94 10.99
C GLY A 75 -6.81 10.14 10.73
N GLY A 76 -6.97 10.64 9.51
CA GLY A 76 -7.81 11.81 9.20
C GLY A 76 -8.74 11.68 8.00
N ASN A 77 -9.19 10.46 7.69
CA ASN A 77 -10.01 10.08 6.52
C ASN A 77 -9.24 9.95 5.20
N GLU A 78 -7.91 10.07 5.21
CA GLU A 78 -7.12 9.79 4.03
C GLU A 78 -7.12 8.30 3.73
N VAL A 79 -7.56 7.97 2.51
CA VAL A 79 -7.52 6.63 1.94
C VAL A 79 -6.65 6.62 0.71
N GLY A 80 -5.82 5.59 0.59
CA GLY A 80 -4.94 5.38 -0.54
C GLY A 80 -5.06 3.95 -1.04
N GLY A 81 -4.83 3.74 -2.32
CA GLY A 81 -4.87 2.42 -2.93
C GLY A 81 -3.69 2.21 -3.86
N ARG A 82 -3.26 0.96 -3.99
CA ARG A 82 -2.33 0.54 -5.03
C ARG A 82 -2.84 -0.70 -5.75
N VAL A 83 -2.50 -0.79 -7.02
CA VAL A 83 -2.65 -2.01 -7.83
C VAL A 83 -1.32 -2.26 -8.54
N GLY A 84 -0.95 -3.52 -8.68
CA GLY A 84 0.31 -3.89 -9.32
C GLY A 84 0.16 -5.22 -10.04
N VAL A 85 0.88 -5.34 -11.15
CA VAL A 85 1.05 -6.58 -11.91
C VAL A 85 2.53 -6.86 -12.00
N SER A 86 2.90 -8.13 -11.90
CA SER A 86 4.27 -8.57 -12.14
C SER A 86 4.30 -9.85 -12.96
N TYR A 87 5.38 -10.03 -13.69
CA TYR A 87 5.66 -11.22 -14.48
C TYR A 87 7.11 -11.65 -14.25
N VAL A 88 7.30 -12.93 -13.94
CA VAL A 88 8.64 -13.49 -13.72
C VAL A 88 9.17 -14.08 -15.03
N PHE A 89 10.30 -13.54 -15.50
CA PHE A 89 11.06 -14.08 -16.63
C PHE A 89 12.19 -14.96 -16.10
N GLY A 90 12.22 -16.23 -16.52
CA GLY A 90 13.23 -17.19 -16.08
C GLY A 90 12.78 -18.02 -14.86
N GLY A 91 13.01 -19.32 -14.96
CA GLY A 91 12.58 -20.35 -14.03
C GLY A 91 12.88 -21.68 -14.73
N LYS A 92 13.76 -22.47 -14.13
CA LYS A 92 14.36 -23.65 -14.76
C LYS A 92 13.40 -24.83 -14.76
#